data_AF-A0A848X1Q3-F1
#
_entry.id   AF-A0A848X1Q3-F1
#
_cell.length_a   1.000
_cell.length_b   1.000
_cell.length_c   1.000
_cell.angle_alpha   90.00
_cell.angle_beta   90.00
_cell.angle_gamma   90.00
#
_symmetry.space_group_name_H-M   'P 1'
#
loop_
_entity.id
_entity.type
_entity.pdbx_description
1 polymer ?
#
loop_
_entity_poly.entity_id
_entity_poly.type
_entity_poly.pdbx_seq_one_letter_code
_entity_poly.pdbx_strand_id
1 'polypeptide(L)'
;MIGKPVHTQIQTIATKDDPFVFADGTSLNDVSLAFETYGTLSPEKNNAILLFHALSGNQHAAGINPDVPETPYWTAECHLGWWNEFIGSGKALDTDKFFVICVNYVGGCYGSTGPASINPDTGKPYASSFPHISVHDVVRSQMRLLDRLGIKTLHAAVGPSTGGLACLNLATTFPDRVKIVIPIATGVKTTVLNRIILLEQILSIEN
;
A
#
# COMPACT_ATOMS: atom_id res chain seq x y z
N MET A 1 1.96 -23.23 12.26
CA MET A 1 3.33 -23.00 11.75
C MET A 1 3.69 -21.56 12.02
N ILE A 2 4.81 -21.29 12.69
CA ILE A 2 5.30 -19.91 12.95
C ILE A 2 5.67 -19.31 11.59
N GLY A 3 5.17 -18.12 11.26
CA GLY A 3 5.40 -17.49 9.96
C GLY A 3 6.88 -17.20 9.71
N LYS A 4 7.29 -17.14 8.43
CA LYS A 4 8.68 -16.78 8.06
C LYS A 4 8.97 -15.33 8.48
N PRO A 5 10.18 -15.02 8.99
CA PRO A 5 10.58 -13.64 9.25
C PRO A 5 10.55 -12.79 7.97
N VAL A 6 10.05 -11.57 8.07
CA VAL A 6 10.00 -10.59 6.99
C VAL A 6 10.45 -9.23 7.54
N HIS A 7 11.15 -8.46 6.71
CA HIS A 7 11.64 -7.14 7.08
C HIS A 7 11.08 -6.08 6.13
N THR A 8 10.55 -5.00 6.71
CA THR A 8 10.13 -3.82 5.96
C THR A 8 11.35 -3.13 5.35
N GLN A 9 11.20 -2.75 4.09
CA GLN A 9 12.16 -1.94 3.32
C GLN A 9 11.58 -0.54 3.14
N ILE A 10 12.45 0.48 3.17
CA ILE A 10 12.09 1.88 2.89
C ILE A 10 12.74 2.27 1.57
N GLN A 11 11.96 2.83 0.65
CA GLN A 11 12.46 3.35 -0.62
C GLN A 11 11.93 4.77 -0.85
N THR A 12 12.86 5.70 -1.05
CA THR A 12 12.55 7.07 -1.48
C THR A 12 12.11 7.07 -2.94
N ILE A 13 10.92 7.63 -3.20
CA ILE A 13 10.29 7.72 -4.53
C ILE A 13 10.24 9.14 -5.09
N ALA A 14 10.52 10.15 -4.26
CA ALA A 14 10.59 11.54 -4.66
C ALA A 14 11.68 12.27 -3.90
N THR A 15 12.36 13.17 -4.61
CA THR A 15 13.42 14.03 -4.10
C THR A 15 13.13 15.47 -4.52
N LYS A 16 13.96 16.42 -4.06
CA LYS A 16 13.83 17.83 -4.47
C LYS A 16 13.91 18.04 -5.98
N ASP A 17 14.67 17.21 -6.69
CA ASP A 17 14.84 17.29 -8.15
C ASP A 17 13.71 16.59 -8.93
N ASP A 18 12.97 15.69 -8.27
CA ASP A 18 11.83 14.97 -8.83
C ASP A 18 10.73 14.81 -7.76
N PRO A 19 9.99 15.90 -7.46
CA PRO A 19 9.02 15.92 -6.37
C PRO A 19 7.78 15.09 -6.70
N PHE A 20 7.14 14.57 -5.66
CA PHE A 20 5.85 13.90 -5.79
C PHE A 20 4.73 14.93 -5.75
N VAL A 21 4.04 15.13 -6.89
CA VAL A 21 2.90 16.03 -7.00
C VAL A 21 1.60 15.26 -6.78
N PHE A 22 0.88 15.61 -5.71
CA PHE A 22 -0.41 15.04 -5.33
C PHE A 22 -1.53 15.52 -6.26
N ALA A 23 -2.65 14.82 -6.26
CA ALA A 23 -3.81 15.14 -7.09
C ALA A 23 -4.44 16.51 -6.75
N ASP A 24 -4.26 17.00 -5.53
CA ASP A 24 -4.69 18.34 -5.10
C ASP A 24 -3.76 19.48 -5.59
N GLY A 25 -2.66 19.14 -6.28
CA GLY A 25 -1.68 20.08 -6.83
C GLY A 25 -0.54 20.43 -5.87
N THR A 26 -0.60 19.99 -4.61
CA THR A 26 0.53 20.13 -3.68
C THR A 26 1.66 19.17 -4.02
N SER A 27 2.87 19.44 -3.53
CA SER A 27 4.03 18.61 -3.81
C SER A 27 4.90 18.39 -2.58
N LEU A 28 5.46 17.19 -2.45
CA LEU A 28 6.48 16.87 -1.44
C LEU A 28 7.81 16.51 -2.11
N ASN A 29 8.89 17.05 -1.55
CA ASN A 29 10.27 16.90 -2.04
C ASN A 29 11.00 15.72 -1.41
N ASP A 30 10.40 15.04 -0.43
CA ASP A 30 10.96 13.86 0.20
C ASP A 30 9.80 12.93 0.56
N VAL A 31 9.63 11.90 -0.26
CA VAL A 31 8.59 10.89 -0.06
C VAL A 31 9.24 9.52 -0.13
N SER A 32 9.11 8.77 0.94
CA SER A 32 9.56 7.40 1.07
C SER A 32 8.39 6.47 1.35
N LEU A 33 8.45 5.27 0.81
CA LEU A 33 7.44 4.23 1.01
C LEU A 33 8.04 3.04 1.74
N ALA A 34 7.32 2.58 2.76
CA ALA A 34 7.55 1.31 3.43
C ALA A 34 6.86 0.18 2.66
N PHE A 35 7.60 -0.87 2.35
CA PHE A 35 7.07 -2.02 1.62
C PHE A 35 7.74 -3.32 2.07
N GLU A 36 7.04 -4.43 1.82
CA GLU A 36 7.55 -5.78 2.00
C GLU A 36 7.36 -6.59 0.72
N THR A 37 8.19 -7.62 0.58
CA THR A 37 8.20 -8.47 -0.60
C THR A 37 8.22 -9.94 -0.20
N TYR A 38 7.48 -10.76 -0.94
CA TYR A 38 7.34 -12.20 -0.68
C TYR A 38 7.59 -12.98 -1.97
N GLY A 39 8.40 -14.04 -1.89
CA GLY A 39 8.84 -14.81 -3.06
C GLY A 39 10.05 -14.16 -3.76
N THR A 40 10.31 -14.58 -5.00
CA THR A 40 11.48 -14.13 -5.77
C THR A 40 11.06 -13.52 -7.11
N LEU A 41 11.56 -12.32 -7.40
CA LEU A 41 11.34 -11.65 -8.68
C LEU A 41 12.09 -12.41 -9.78
N SER A 42 11.39 -12.78 -10.85
CA SER A 42 12.00 -13.46 -12.00
C SER A 42 13.02 -12.55 -12.71
N PRO A 43 14.04 -13.11 -13.39
CA PRO A 43 14.97 -12.31 -14.21
C PRO A 43 14.26 -11.43 -15.25
N GLU A 44 13.16 -11.91 -15.81
CA GLU A 44 12.32 -11.20 -16.77
C GLU A 44 11.37 -10.18 -16.11
N LYS A 45 11.29 -10.17 -14.78
CA LYS A 45 10.42 -9.32 -13.94
C LYS A 45 8.94 -9.37 -14.35
N ASN A 46 8.48 -10.55 -14.77
CA ASN A 46 7.14 -10.77 -15.32
C ASN A 46 6.18 -11.48 -14.35
N ASN A 47 6.64 -11.79 -13.13
CA ASN A 47 5.90 -12.49 -12.08
C ASN A 47 5.54 -11.60 -10.87
N ALA A 48 5.68 -10.27 -11.00
CA ALA A 48 5.39 -9.34 -9.92
C ALA A 48 3.88 -9.15 -9.70
N ILE A 49 3.42 -9.30 -8.46
CA ILE A 49 2.06 -9.01 -8.02
C ILE A 49 2.10 -7.83 -7.06
N LEU A 50 1.32 -6.79 -7.34
CA LEU A 50 1.13 -5.68 -6.41
C LEU A 50 -0.11 -5.92 -5.56
N LEU A 51 0.10 -5.99 -4.24
CA LEU A 51 -0.92 -6.19 -3.24
C LEU A 51 -1.25 -4.86 -2.55
N PHE A 52 -2.47 -4.39 -2.74
CA PHE A 52 -2.98 -3.21 -2.05
C PHE A 52 -3.73 -3.63 -0.78
N HIS A 53 -3.36 -3.08 0.38
CA HIS A 53 -4.02 -3.37 1.65
C HIS A 53 -5.38 -2.64 1.81
N ALA A 54 -6.21 -3.04 2.80
CA ALA A 54 -7.45 -2.31 3.13
C ALA A 54 -7.17 -1.01 3.91
N LEU A 55 -8.20 -0.22 4.25
CA LEU A 55 -8.05 1.10 4.88
C LEU A 55 -7.09 1.14 6.09
N SER A 56 -7.22 0.18 7.01
CA SER A 56 -6.41 0.09 8.24
C SER A 56 -5.25 -0.90 8.13
N GLY A 57 -4.97 -1.39 6.92
CA GLY A 57 -3.88 -2.33 6.66
C GLY A 57 -2.53 -1.62 6.58
N ASN A 58 -1.50 -2.42 6.29
CA ASN A 58 -0.13 -1.96 6.14
C ASN A 58 0.65 -2.86 5.17
N GLN A 59 1.94 -2.61 5.00
CA GLN A 59 2.82 -3.37 4.13
C GLN A 59 2.99 -4.84 4.56
N HIS A 60 2.75 -5.19 5.82
CA HIS A 60 2.98 -6.52 6.37
C HIS A 60 1.83 -7.48 6.09
N ALA A 61 1.79 -8.02 4.88
CA ALA A 61 0.73 -8.90 4.41
C ALA A 61 0.90 -10.36 4.86
N ALA A 62 2.13 -10.83 5.12
CA ALA A 62 2.39 -12.22 5.51
C ALA A 62 3.68 -12.40 6.31
N GLY A 63 3.81 -13.55 6.97
CA GLY A 63 4.99 -13.86 7.79
C GLY A 63 4.95 -13.18 9.15
N ILE A 64 6.12 -13.06 9.77
CA ILE A 64 6.30 -12.41 11.08
C ILE A 64 7.26 -11.23 10.93
N ASN A 65 6.83 -10.06 11.39
CA ASN A 65 7.70 -8.88 11.47
C ASN A 65 7.56 -8.21 12.86
N PRO A 66 8.55 -8.38 13.76
CA PRO A 66 8.47 -7.86 15.12
C PRO A 66 8.68 -6.35 15.22
N ASP A 67 9.22 -5.69 14.18
CA ASP A 67 9.55 -4.27 14.25
C ASP A 67 9.52 -3.60 12.87
N VAL A 68 9.01 -2.38 12.83
CA VAL A 68 9.12 -1.49 11.67
C VAL A 68 9.79 -0.21 12.14
N PRO A 69 10.88 0.25 11.48
CA PRO A 69 11.57 1.46 11.88
C PRO A 69 10.64 2.66 11.96
N GLU A 70 10.89 3.51 12.96
CA GLU A 70 10.31 4.86 13.07
C GLU A 70 8.78 4.92 13.16
N THR A 71 8.12 3.84 13.60
CA THR A 71 6.67 3.83 13.84
C THR A 71 6.33 3.44 15.29
N PRO A 72 5.80 4.36 16.11
CA PRO A 72 5.31 4.02 17.45
C PRO A 72 4.01 3.21 17.43
N TYR A 73 3.41 3.03 16.25
CA TYR A 73 2.13 2.33 16.06
C TYR A 73 2.30 0.83 15.77
N TRP A 74 3.54 0.32 15.73
CA TRP A 74 3.80 -1.11 15.51
C TRP A 74 3.56 -1.89 16.81
N THR A 75 2.38 -2.50 16.91
CA THR A 75 1.97 -3.29 18.08
C THR A 75 2.15 -4.79 17.84
N ALA A 76 2.04 -5.60 18.90
CA ALA A 76 2.10 -7.05 18.81
C ALA A 76 1.04 -7.65 17.84
N GLU A 77 -0.10 -6.99 17.67
CA GLU A 77 -1.13 -7.39 16.70
C GLU A 77 -0.65 -7.23 15.25
N CYS A 78 0.26 -6.29 14.99
CA CYS A 78 0.88 -6.08 13.69
C CYS A 78 1.98 -7.11 13.37
N HIS A 79 2.43 -7.90 14.35
CA HIS A 79 3.59 -8.78 14.15
C HIS A 79 3.31 -9.97 13.23
N LEU A 80 2.05 -10.35 13.05
CA LEU A 80 1.63 -11.38 12.11
C LEU A 80 0.95 -10.70 10.91
N GLY A 81 1.36 -11.08 9.71
CA GLY A 81 0.83 -10.47 8.50
C GLY A 81 -0.69 -10.62 8.36
N TRP A 82 -1.35 -9.51 8.01
CA TRP A 82 -2.83 -9.42 8.00
C TRP A 82 -3.51 -10.35 6.99
N TRP A 83 -2.76 -10.89 6.02
CA TRP A 83 -3.23 -11.86 5.04
C TRP A 83 -2.40 -13.15 5.00
N ASN A 84 -1.76 -13.51 6.12
CA ASN A 84 -0.80 -14.62 6.21
C ASN A 84 -1.32 -15.94 5.63
N GLU A 85 -2.61 -16.24 5.78
CA GLU A 85 -3.17 -17.51 5.27
C GLU A 85 -3.34 -17.57 3.75
N PHE A 86 -3.32 -16.43 3.06
CA PHE A 86 -3.47 -16.37 1.61
C PHE A 86 -2.14 -16.29 0.86
N ILE A 87 -1.04 -15.94 1.54
CA ILE A 87 0.26 -15.68 0.92
C ILE A 87 1.30 -16.67 1.44
N GLY A 88 1.99 -17.35 0.53
CA GLY A 88 3.06 -18.30 0.86
C GLY A 88 3.15 -19.46 -0.13
N SER A 89 4.05 -20.41 0.13
CA SER A 89 4.27 -21.59 -0.70
C SER A 89 2.99 -22.39 -0.89
N GLY A 90 2.55 -22.54 -2.15
CA GLY A 90 1.33 -23.27 -2.52
C GLY A 90 0.00 -22.60 -2.11
N LYS A 91 0.03 -21.38 -1.58
CA LYS A 91 -1.19 -20.63 -1.18
C LYS A 91 -1.79 -19.88 -2.37
N ALA A 92 -2.89 -19.16 -2.14
CA ALA A 92 -3.60 -18.41 -3.19
C ALA A 92 -2.71 -17.40 -3.91
N LEU A 93 -1.92 -16.64 -3.15
CA LEU A 93 -0.78 -15.88 -3.64
C LEU A 93 0.49 -16.69 -3.41
N ASP A 94 0.77 -17.56 -4.38
CA ASP A 94 1.83 -18.56 -4.31
C ASP A 94 3.22 -17.94 -4.46
N THR A 95 3.96 -17.83 -3.36
CA THR A 95 5.30 -17.21 -3.33
C THR A 95 6.38 -18.05 -4.00
N ASP A 96 6.09 -19.31 -4.36
CA ASP A 96 7.02 -20.14 -5.14
C ASP A 96 6.97 -19.78 -6.64
N LYS A 97 5.95 -19.02 -7.06
CA LYS A 97 5.74 -18.61 -8.46
C LYS A 97 5.81 -17.11 -8.64
N PHE A 98 5.28 -16.35 -7.68
CA PHE A 98 5.10 -14.91 -7.80
C PHE A 98 5.96 -14.14 -6.81
N PHE A 99 6.34 -12.93 -7.23
CA PHE A 99 6.95 -11.93 -6.38
C PHE A 99 5.87 -10.94 -5.93
N VAL A 100 5.35 -11.14 -4.72
CA VAL A 100 4.29 -10.31 -4.16
C VAL A 100 4.91 -9.11 -3.47
N ILE A 101 4.40 -7.91 -3.74
CA ILE A 101 4.85 -6.64 -3.15
C ILE A 101 3.65 -6.04 -2.43
N CYS A 102 3.78 -5.74 -1.16
CA CYS A 102 2.76 -5.00 -0.41
C CYS A 102 3.38 -3.71 0.12
N VAL A 103 2.70 -2.59 -0.10
CA VAL A 103 3.24 -1.25 0.15
C VAL A 103 2.31 -0.52 1.09
N ASN A 104 2.85 0.03 2.17
CA ASN A 104 2.11 0.95 3.01
C ASN A 104 1.91 2.26 2.26
N TYR A 105 0.69 2.78 2.31
CA TYR A 105 0.32 3.92 1.49
C TYR A 105 1.09 5.18 1.87
N VAL A 106 1.34 6.06 0.89
CA VAL A 106 1.65 7.46 1.20
C VAL A 106 0.50 8.01 2.05
N GLY A 107 0.83 8.66 3.15
CA GLY A 107 -0.13 9.06 4.18
C GLY A 107 -0.37 8.05 5.30
N GLY A 108 0.10 6.81 5.16
CA GLY A 108 0.00 5.79 6.20
C GLY A 108 0.89 6.11 7.41
N CYS A 109 0.73 5.33 8.47
CA CYS A 109 1.45 5.52 9.73
C CYS A 109 2.52 4.44 10.02
N TYR A 110 2.67 3.45 9.15
CA TYR A 110 3.60 2.33 9.31
C TYR A 110 4.86 2.48 8.42
N GLY A 111 5.61 3.57 8.60
CA GLY A 111 6.92 3.81 7.96
C GLY A 111 6.92 4.56 6.61
N SER A 112 5.81 4.58 5.86
CA SER A 112 5.68 5.44 4.67
C SER A 112 5.53 6.91 5.09
N THR A 113 5.97 7.84 4.23
CA THR A 113 5.78 9.27 4.46
C THR A 113 4.30 9.60 4.62
N GLY A 114 3.95 10.20 5.75
CA GLY A 114 2.58 10.56 6.10
C GLY A 114 2.53 11.74 7.09
N PRO A 115 1.35 12.06 7.64
CA PRO A 115 1.18 13.20 8.55
C PRO A 115 2.09 13.18 9.79
N ALA A 116 2.45 11.99 10.27
CA ALA A 116 3.36 11.85 11.42
C ALA A 116 4.84 12.02 11.05
N SER A 117 5.21 11.98 9.77
CA SER A 117 6.58 12.15 9.31
C SER A 117 7.06 13.59 9.53
N ILE A 118 8.37 13.75 9.78
CA ILE A 118 8.99 15.05 9.95
C ILE A 118 9.06 15.77 8.60
N ASN A 119 8.55 17.00 8.56
CA ASN A 119 8.70 17.90 7.44
C ASN A 119 10.14 18.48 7.46
N PRO A 120 10.97 18.22 6.44
CA PRO A 120 12.37 18.64 6.40
C PRO A 120 12.53 20.17 6.40
N ASP A 121 11.54 20.92 5.91
CA ASP A 121 11.59 22.39 5.86
C ASP A 121 11.34 23.03 7.24
N THR A 122 10.66 22.33 8.15
CA THR A 122 10.25 22.89 9.45
C THR A 122 10.82 22.15 10.65
N GLY A 123 11.35 20.93 10.46
CA GLY A 123 11.81 20.05 11.53
C GLY A 123 10.69 19.52 12.45
N LYS A 124 9.42 19.68 12.07
CA LYS A 124 8.24 19.23 12.83
C LYS A 124 7.40 18.25 12.02
N PRO A 125 6.55 17.40 12.63
CA PRO A 125 5.61 16.58 11.90
C PRO A 125 4.74 17.40 10.95
N TYR A 126 4.43 16.89 9.76
CA TYR A 126 3.53 17.57 8.81
C TYR A 126 2.14 17.85 9.44
N ALA A 127 1.58 16.90 10.17
CA ALA A 127 0.26 16.98 10.78
C ALA A 127 -0.80 17.47 9.77
N SER A 128 -1.53 18.53 10.08
CA SER A 128 -2.57 19.12 9.22
C SER A 128 -2.03 19.78 7.95
N SER A 129 -0.71 19.97 7.83
CA SER A 129 -0.09 20.49 6.61
C SER A 129 0.24 19.39 5.58
N PHE A 130 -0.02 18.12 5.91
CA PHE A 130 0.17 17.04 4.93
C PHE A 130 -0.86 17.16 3.80
N PRO A 131 -0.48 16.94 2.53
CA PRO A 131 -1.39 16.95 1.38
C PRO A 131 -2.65 16.12 1.57
N HIS A 132 -3.75 16.54 0.93
CA HIS A 132 -4.93 15.68 0.86
C HIS A 132 -4.66 14.52 -0.09
N ILE A 133 -4.93 13.29 0.36
CA ILE A 133 -4.56 12.08 -0.37
C ILE A 133 -5.79 11.47 -1.01
N SER A 134 -5.67 11.19 -2.30
CA SER A 134 -6.62 10.38 -3.04
C SER A 134 -6.06 8.99 -3.32
N VAL A 135 -6.94 8.05 -3.72
CA VAL A 135 -6.49 6.74 -4.20
C VAL A 135 -5.58 6.83 -5.43
N HIS A 136 -5.71 7.89 -6.24
CA HIS A 136 -4.82 8.14 -7.37
C HIS A 136 -3.38 8.40 -6.90
N ASP A 137 -3.19 9.08 -5.77
CA ASP A 137 -1.86 9.35 -5.20
C ASP A 137 -1.22 8.08 -4.64
N VAL A 138 -2.03 7.20 -4.05
CA VAL A 138 -1.58 5.87 -3.62
C VAL A 138 -1.10 5.05 -4.82
N VAL A 139 -1.87 5.00 -5.91
CA VAL A 139 -1.45 4.26 -7.12
C VAL A 139 -0.21 4.88 -7.76
N ARG A 140 -0.17 6.21 -7.92
CA ARG A 140 0.98 6.92 -8.52
C ARG A 140 2.26 6.76 -7.72
N SER A 141 2.18 6.78 -6.39
CA SER A 141 3.34 6.58 -5.53
C SER A 141 3.88 5.15 -5.65
N GLN A 142 3.00 4.15 -5.73
CA GLN A 142 3.41 2.76 -5.96
C GLN A 142 3.95 2.53 -7.37
N MET A 143 3.46 3.20 -8.41
CA MET A 143 4.06 3.12 -9.75
C MET A 143 5.51 3.64 -9.75
N ARG A 144 5.78 4.75 -9.05
CA ARG A 144 7.16 5.24 -8.87
C ARG A 144 8.03 4.24 -8.12
N LEU A 145 7.51 3.59 -7.09
CA LEU A 145 8.23 2.51 -6.40
C LEU A 145 8.56 1.36 -7.36
N LEU A 146 7.59 0.89 -8.15
CA LEU A 146 7.83 -0.15 -9.15
C LEU A 146 8.89 0.26 -10.17
N ASP A 147 8.91 1.53 -10.60
CA ASP A 147 9.95 2.03 -11.50
C ASP A 147 11.35 1.96 -10.86
N ARG A 148 11.48 2.27 -9.56
CA ARG A 148 12.74 2.10 -8.81
C ARG A 148 13.16 0.64 -8.67
N LEU A 149 12.20 -0.28 -8.50
CA LEU A 149 12.44 -1.72 -8.52
C LEU A 149 12.68 -2.28 -9.94
N GLY A 150 12.51 -1.44 -10.97
CA GLY A 150 12.63 -1.77 -12.38
C GLY A 150 11.55 -2.72 -12.88
N ILE A 151 10.36 -2.70 -12.27
CA ILE A 151 9.20 -3.52 -12.63
C ILE A 151 8.29 -2.68 -13.54
N LYS A 152 8.33 -3.00 -14.84
CA LYS A 152 7.56 -2.26 -15.85
C LYS A 152 6.10 -2.68 -15.94
N THR A 153 5.80 -3.97 -15.80
CA THR A 153 4.42 -4.47 -15.92
C THR A 153 4.18 -5.53 -14.87
N LEU A 154 3.10 -5.36 -14.11
CA LEU A 154 2.65 -6.32 -13.11
C LEU A 154 1.99 -7.52 -13.78
N HIS A 155 2.27 -8.71 -13.25
CA HIS A 155 1.48 -9.90 -13.53
C HIS A 155 0.03 -9.68 -13.07
N ALA A 156 -0.15 -9.21 -11.84
CA ALA A 156 -1.46 -8.88 -11.30
C ALA A 156 -1.41 -7.72 -10.30
N ALA A 157 -2.54 -7.03 -10.15
CA ALA A 157 -2.84 -6.19 -9.01
C ALA A 157 -4.01 -6.80 -8.23
N VAL A 158 -3.85 -6.93 -6.92
CA VAL A 158 -4.80 -7.60 -6.02
C VAL A 158 -5.06 -6.70 -4.82
N GLY A 159 -6.31 -6.58 -4.39
CA GLY A 159 -6.61 -5.79 -3.20
C GLY A 159 -8.05 -5.92 -2.72
N PRO A 160 -8.29 -5.99 -1.39
CA PRO A 160 -9.62 -5.96 -0.81
C PRO A 160 -10.04 -4.53 -0.45
N SER A 161 -11.35 -4.25 -0.44
CA SER A 161 -11.92 -2.99 0.08
C SER A 161 -11.27 -1.75 -0.59
N THR A 162 -10.67 -0.84 0.18
CA THR A 162 -9.92 0.31 -0.35
C THR A 162 -8.79 -0.11 -1.28
N GLY A 163 -8.11 -1.23 -1.00
CA GLY A 163 -7.08 -1.75 -1.88
C GLY A 163 -7.64 -2.26 -3.22
N GLY A 164 -8.88 -2.75 -3.22
CA GLY A 164 -9.58 -3.08 -4.45
C GLY A 164 -9.94 -1.84 -5.28
N LEU A 165 -10.29 -0.74 -4.63
CA LEU A 165 -10.49 0.55 -5.30
C LEU A 165 -9.17 1.03 -5.95
N ALA A 166 -8.03 0.84 -5.29
CA ALA A 166 -6.72 1.13 -5.86
C ALA A 166 -6.40 0.24 -7.07
N CYS A 167 -6.77 -1.04 -7.04
CA CYS A 167 -6.66 -1.93 -8.21
C CYS A 167 -7.47 -1.42 -9.41
N LEU A 168 -8.73 -1.01 -9.18
CA LEU A 168 -9.59 -0.44 -10.23
C LEU A 168 -9.04 0.90 -10.75
N ASN A 169 -8.47 1.72 -9.87
CA ASN A 169 -7.81 2.97 -10.24
C ASN A 169 -6.57 2.71 -11.12
N LEU A 170 -5.72 1.76 -10.74
CA LEU A 170 -4.57 1.34 -11.53
C LEU A 170 -4.98 0.87 -12.93
N ALA A 171 -6.02 0.05 -13.02
CA ALA A 171 -6.52 -0.49 -14.29
C ALA A 171 -6.93 0.60 -15.29
N THR A 172 -7.40 1.75 -14.80
CA THR A 172 -7.91 2.85 -15.64
C THR A 172 -6.86 3.93 -15.89
N THR A 173 -5.93 4.14 -14.97
CA THR A 173 -4.90 5.20 -15.08
C THR A 173 -3.58 4.71 -15.65
N PHE A 174 -3.26 3.43 -15.47
CA PHE A 174 -2.05 2.79 -15.98
C PHE A 174 -2.36 1.42 -16.60
N PRO A 175 -3.25 1.34 -17.60
CA PRO A 175 -3.69 0.06 -18.18
C PRO A 175 -2.54 -0.80 -18.70
N ASP A 176 -1.49 -0.19 -19.26
CA ASP A 176 -0.31 -0.90 -19.80
C ASP A 176 0.62 -1.46 -18.72
N ARG A 177 0.42 -1.06 -17.45
CA ARG A 177 1.26 -1.46 -16.31
C ARG A 177 0.74 -2.70 -15.59
N VAL A 178 -0.41 -3.26 -15.95
CA VAL A 178 -1.02 -4.41 -15.26
C VAL A 178 -1.74 -5.36 -16.22
N LYS A 179 -1.52 -6.68 -16.08
CA LYS A 179 -2.18 -7.69 -16.94
C LYS A 179 -3.49 -8.20 -16.35
N ILE A 180 -3.53 -8.40 -15.04
CA ILE A 180 -4.66 -8.99 -14.33
C ILE A 180 -5.03 -8.08 -13.15
N VAL A 181 -6.32 -7.83 -12.95
CA VAL A 181 -6.82 -6.98 -11.88
C VAL A 181 -7.83 -7.78 -11.06
N ILE A 182 -7.57 -7.95 -9.77
CA ILE A 182 -8.38 -8.76 -8.85
C ILE A 182 -8.88 -7.86 -7.70
N PRO A 183 -9.95 -7.08 -7.93
CA PRO A 183 -10.57 -6.25 -6.91
C PRO A 183 -11.53 -7.11 -6.07
N ILE A 184 -11.37 -7.08 -4.74
CA ILE A 184 -12.15 -7.91 -3.81
C ILE A 184 -13.01 -7.02 -2.90
N ALA A 185 -14.31 -7.34 -2.78
CA ALA A 185 -15.26 -6.65 -1.88
C ALA A 185 -15.19 -5.10 -1.97
N THR A 186 -15.25 -4.57 -3.19
CA THR A 186 -15.05 -3.15 -3.48
C THR A 186 -15.92 -2.69 -4.65
N GLY A 187 -15.90 -1.40 -4.96
CA GLY A 187 -16.49 -0.82 -6.15
C GLY A 187 -15.87 0.53 -6.50
N VAL A 188 -16.14 1.04 -7.71
CA VAL A 188 -15.62 2.34 -8.19
C VAL A 188 -16.22 3.55 -7.46
N LYS A 189 -17.31 3.34 -6.72
CA LYS A 189 -17.98 4.35 -5.90
C LYS A 189 -18.70 3.68 -4.74
N THR A 190 -18.79 4.38 -3.61
CA THR A 190 -19.67 3.97 -2.53
C THR A 190 -21.12 4.26 -2.93
N THR A 191 -21.95 3.22 -3.00
CA THR A 191 -23.37 3.36 -3.34
C THR A 191 -24.10 4.14 -2.26
N VAL A 192 -25.25 4.75 -2.60
CA VAL A 192 -26.12 5.41 -1.61
C VAL A 192 -26.52 4.43 -0.51
N LEU A 193 -26.85 3.19 -0.89
CA LEU A 193 -27.17 2.12 0.07
C LEU A 193 -26.01 1.86 1.05
N ASN A 194 -24.78 1.68 0.55
CA ASN A 194 -23.62 1.50 1.44
C ASN A 194 -23.39 2.70 2.35
N ARG A 195 -23.57 3.93 1.85
CA ARG A 195 -23.43 5.14 2.67
C ARG A 195 -24.46 5.18 3.80
N ILE A 196 -25.71 4.77 3.54
CA ILE A 196 -26.76 4.71 4.55
C ILE A 196 -26.45 3.63 5.59
N ILE A 197 -26.06 2.42 5.16
CA ILE A 197 -25.69 1.33 6.06
C ILE A 197 -24.53 1.73 6.99
N LEU A 198 -23.49 2.39 6.45
CA LEU A 198 -22.36 2.87 7.24
C LEU A 198 -22.78 3.97 8.23
N LEU A 199 -23.67 4.88 7.82
CA LEU A 199 -24.21 5.91 8.71
C LEU A 199 -25.01 5.30 9.85
N GLU A 200 -25.86 4.30 9.58
CA GLU A 200 -26.60 3.58 10.62
C GLU A 200 -25.66 2.89 11.61
N GLN A 201 -24.57 2.28 11.14
CA GLN A 201 -23.55 1.71 12.02
C GLN A 201 -22.89 2.77 12.93
N ILE A 202 -22.53 3.93 12.38
CA ILE A 202 -21.98 5.03 13.19
C ILE A 202 -22.98 5.45 14.26
N LEU A 203 -24.23 5.71 13.88
CA LEU A 203 -25.28 6.11 14.81
C LEU A 203 -25.60 5.03 15.86
N SER A 204 -25.40 3.75 15.56
CA SER A 204 -25.61 2.65 16.52
C SER A 204 -24.54 2.57 17.61
N ILE A 205 -23.35 3.13 17.37
CA ILE A 205 -22.25 3.18 18.35
C ILE A 205 -22.36 4.43 19.23
N GLU A 206 -22.94 5.50 18.70
CA GLU A 206 -23.08 6.78 19.41
C GLU A 206 -24.24 6.81 20.43
N ASN A 207 -25.14 5.82 20.42
CA ASN A 207 -26.25 5.67 21.36
C ASN A 207 -26.02 4.53 22.36
#